data_AF-A0A932JJ27-F1
#
_entry.id   AF-A0A932JJ27-F1
#
_cell.length_a   1.000
_cell.length_b   1.000
_cell.length_c   1.000
_cell.angle_alpha   90.00
_cell.angle_beta   90.00
_cell.angle_gamma   90.00
#
_symmetry.space_group_name_H-M   'P 1'
#
loop_
_entity.id
_entity.type
_entity.pdbx_description
1 polymer ?
#
loop_
_entity_poly.entity_id
_entity_poly.type
_entity_poly.pdbx_seq_one_letter_code
_entity_poly.pdbx_strand_id
1 'polypeptide(L)' 'MYGEFQQHLKQELTSIRESGLYKSERIITSPQGAEISVEGING' A
#
# COMPACT_ATOMS: atom_id res chain seq x y z
N MET A 1 14.96 -10.49 20.36
CA MET A 1 13.56 -10.02 20.52
C MET A 1 13.13 -8.92 19.55
N TYR A 2 13.58 -7.65 19.64
CA TYR A 2 13.12 -6.60 18.69
C TYR A 2 13.52 -6.89 17.23
N GLY A 3 14.77 -7.30 17.01
CA GLY A 3 15.26 -7.64 15.67
C GLY A 3 14.60 -8.87 15.06
N GLU A 4 14.29 -9.89 15.86
CA GLU A 4 13.64 -11.12 15.40
C GLU A 4 12.20 -10.86 14.96
N PHE A 5 11.45 -10.09 15.76
CA PHE A 5 10.09 -9.70 15.39
C PHE A 5 10.07 -8.78 14.17
N GLN A 6 11.01 -7.83 14.06
CA GLN A 6 11.15 -7.01 12.86
C GLN A 6 11.46 -7.86 11.61
N GLN A 7 12.29 -8.89 11.73
CA GLN A 7 12.59 -9.80 10.62
C GLN A 7 11.38 -10.62 10.20
N HIS A 8 10.61 -11.12 11.17
CA HIS A 8 9.33 -11.78 10.90
C HIS A 8 8.36 -10.86 10.13
N LEU A 9 8.16 -9.61 10.60
CA LEU A 9 7.29 -8.66 9.90
C LEU A 9 7.76 -8.36 8.47
N LYS A 10 9.07 -8.29 8.22
CA LYS A 10 9.61 -8.12 6.87
C LYS A 10 9.27 -9.30 5.97
N GLN A 11 9.39 -10.53 6.48
CA GLN A 11 9.07 -11.75 5.73
C GLN A 11 7.57 -11.83 5.41
N GLU A 12 6.70 -11.51 6.37
CA GLU A 12 5.25 -11.43 6.15
C GLU A 12 4.91 -10.42 5.05
N LEU A 13 5.48 -9.21 5.10
CA LEU A 13 5.27 -8.19 4.08
C LEU A 13 5.76 -8.61 2.69
N THR A 14 6.86 -9.36 2.61
CA THR A 14 7.34 -9.93 1.33
C THR A 14 6.36 -10.97 0.80
N SER A 15 5.92 -11.91 1.65
CA SER A 15 4.97 -12.95 1.27
C SER A 15 3.63 -12.38 0.78
N ILE A 16 3.13 -11.33 1.44
CA ILE A 16 1.91 -10.63 1.03
C ILE A 16 2.07 -9.96 -0.35
N ARG A 17 3.28 -9.46 -0.69
CA ARG A 17 3.56 -8.89 -2.03
C ARG A 17 3.65 -9.97 -3.10
N GLU A 18 4.37 -11.04 -2.83
CA GLU A 18 4.57 -12.16 -3.78
C GLU A 18 3.25 -12.90 -4.08
N SER A 19 2.36 -12.98 -3.09
CA SER A 19 1.01 -13.54 -3.28
C SER A 19 0.03 -12.60 -4.00
N GLY A 20 0.42 -11.35 -4.29
CA GLY A 20 -0.45 -10.36 -4.93
C GLY A 20 -1.54 -9.80 -4.00
N LEU A 21 -1.43 -10.02 -2.70
CA LEU A 21 -2.40 -9.55 -1.70
C LEU A 21 -2.03 -8.18 -1.09
N TYR A 22 -0.87 -7.65 -1.44
CA TYR A 22 -0.42 -6.35 -0.97
C TYR A 22 -1.28 -5.22 -1.53
N LYS A 23 -1.81 -4.38 -0.63
CA LYS A 23 -2.60 -3.20 -1.00
C LYS A 23 -1.68 -2.00 -1.10
N SER A 24 -1.64 -1.40 -2.29
CA SER A 24 -1.01 -0.09 -2.49
C SER A 24 -2.04 1.02 -2.30
N GLU A 25 -1.62 2.09 -1.66
CA GLU A 25 -2.46 3.28 -1.49
C GLU A 25 -2.60 4.06 -2.79
N ARG A 26 -3.71 4.79 -2.91
CA ARG A 26 -3.94 5.79 -3.95
C ARG A 26 -4.21 7.12 -3.25
N ILE A 27 -3.44 8.13 -3.58
CA ILE A 27 -3.53 9.44 -2.93
C ILE A 27 -4.61 10.25 -3.65
N ILE A 28 -5.69 10.57 -2.94
CA ILE A 28 -6.74 11.46 -3.44
C ILE A 28 -6.29 12.91 -3.20
N THR A 29 -6.29 13.71 -4.27
CA THR A 29 -5.79 15.10 -4.25
C THR A 29 -6.89 16.14 -4.40
N SER A 30 -8.16 15.69 -4.48
CA SER A 30 -9.36 16.53 -4.51
C SER A 30 -10.26 16.27 -3.29
N PRO A 31 -11.24 17.14 -3.01
CA PRO A 31 -12.34 16.80 -2.10
C PRO A 31 -13.09 15.53 -2.56
N GLN A 32 -13.74 14.86 -1.61
CA GLN A 32 -14.53 13.66 -1.89
C GLN A 32 -15.81 14.01 -2.66
N GLY A 33 -16.11 13.25 -3.72
CA GLY A 33 -17.27 13.49 -4.59
C GLY A 33 -17.48 12.35 -5.59
N ALA A 34 -18.46 12.51 -6.48
CA ALA A 34 -18.67 11.56 -7.58
C ALA A 34 -17.47 11.55 -8.56
N GLU A 35 -16.82 12.69 -8.71
CA GLU A 35 -15.56 12.86 -9.43
C GLU A 35 -14.45 13.17 -8.42
N ILE A 36 -13.31 12.50 -8.57
CA ILE A 36 -12.12 12.72 -7.73
C ILE A 36 -10.85 12.68 -8.58
N SER A 37 -9.82 13.39 -8.11
CA SER A 37 -8.47 13.33 -8.67
C SER A 37 -7.59 12.42 -7.82
N VAL A 38 -6.83 11.55 -8.48
CA VAL A 38 -5.88 10.63 -7.85
C VAL A 38 -4.50 10.87 -8.43
N GLU A 39 -3.48 10.93 -7.57
CA GLU A 39 -2.09 11.12 -7.99
C GLU A 39 -1.63 10.02 -8.97
N GLY A 40 -0.95 10.42 -10.04
CA GLY A 40 -0.40 9.51 -11.06
C GLY A 40 -1.40 9.03 -12.12
N ILE A 41 -2.69 9.37 -12.00
CA ILE A 41 -3.64 9.21 -13.10
C ILE A 41 -3.62 10.50 -13.91
N ASN A 42 -2.67 10.60 -14.85
CA ASN A 42 -2.77 11.57 -15.95
C ASN A 42 -3.85 11.03 -16.91
N GLY A 43 -5.08 11.49 -16.71
CA GLY A 43 -6.13 11.39 -17.73
C GLY A 43 -5.85 12.34 -18.88
#